data_AF-A0A0J6VKV0-F1
#
_entry.id   AF-A0A0J6VKV0-F1
#
_cell.length_a   1.000
_cell.length_b   1.000
_cell.length_c   1.000
_cell.angle_alpha   90.00
_cell.angle_beta   90.00
_cell.angle_gamma   90.00
#
_symmetry.space_group_name_H-M   'P 1'
#
loop_
_entity.id
_entity.type
_entity.pdbx_description
1 polymer ?
#
loop_
_entity_poly.entity_id
_entity_poly.type
_entity_poly.pdbx_seq_one_letter_code
_entity_poly.pdbx_strand_id
1 'polypeptide(L)'
;MPERLVLQKLLNSALATAIVETGDDQVGGFVTDAVTVADLRTPQQLLAAYGVEGAPQFVDVVRFEQPRLASLRPPSDAPRPWPTFSNGFLRGDSLARVWTMSRARYPYGSEYWRLRSDGEQKVLSRYEGVARGWLNAKQWRPPSPMVGTLARWRGREFFADVVQESVQLTAINDEGLPGFQPVRPNVWSASVPLTDTEIFERVYTAELDGIPVRIVRTSGRTAELLLLTDDPDSARRVGAGLVESGVYEVVVDSARLANTRGVENQLAG
;
A
#
# COMPACT_ATOMS: atom_id res chain seq x y z
N MET A 1 8.19 0.37 23.20
CA MET A 1 7.20 0.73 22.16
C MET A 1 6.18 -0.40 22.08
N PRO A 2 4.88 -0.12 21.86
CA PRO A 2 3.92 -1.20 21.64
C PRO A 2 4.38 -2.01 20.43
N GLU A 3 4.26 -3.34 20.54
CA GLU A 3 4.54 -4.28 19.47
C GLU A 3 3.71 -3.89 18.24
N ARG A 4 4.37 -3.71 17.10
CA ARG A 4 3.67 -3.28 15.88
C ARG A 4 2.93 -4.46 15.29
N LEU A 5 1.68 -4.23 14.94
CA LEU A 5 0.85 -5.21 14.25
C LEU A 5 1.48 -5.54 12.88
N VAL A 6 1.71 -6.82 12.63
CA VAL A 6 2.10 -7.33 11.31
C VAL A 6 0.83 -7.68 10.55
N LEU A 7 0.63 -7.05 9.41
CA LEU A 7 -0.51 -7.23 8.55
C LEU A 7 -0.17 -8.20 7.40
N GLN A 8 -1.17 -8.93 6.93
CA GLN A 8 -1.13 -9.71 5.70
C GLN A 8 -2.15 -9.17 4.70
N LYS A 9 -1.69 -8.95 3.47
CA LYS A 9 -2.52 -8.60 2.31
C LYS A 9 -2.57 -9.79 1.35
N LEU A 10 -3.76 -10.33 1.10
CA LEU A 10 -3.96 -11.26 -0.02
C LEU A 10 -3.86 -10.48 -1.35
N LEU A 11 -3.04 -10.97 -2.28
CA LEU A 11 -2.90 -10.38 -3.60
C LEU A 11 -3.78 -11.11 -4.61
N ASN A 12 -4.47 -10.35 -5.47
CA ASN A 12 -4.94 -10.89 -6.73
C ASN A 12 -3.82 -10.88 -7.78
N SER A 13 -4.08 -11.48 -8.94
CA SER A 13 -3.08 -11.57 -10.02
C SER A 13 -2.59 -10.20 -10.49
N ALA A 14 -3.47 -9.21 -10.60
CA ALA A 14 -3.11 -7.88 -11.07
C ALA A 14 -2.12 -7.17 -10.12
N LEU A 15 -2.37 -7.22 -8.80
CA LEU A 15 -1.48 -6.63 -7.80
C LEU A 15 -0.14 -7.37 -7.72
N ALA A 16 -0.16 -8.70 -7.76
CA ALA A 16 1.05 -9.53 -7.81
C ALA A 16 1.90 -9.18 -9.04
N THR A 17 1.29 -9.09 -10.22
CA THR A 17 1.95 -8.66 -11.46
C THR A 17 2.48 -7.23 -11.35
N ALA A 18 1.72 -6.29 -10.79
CA ALA A 18 2.15 -4.89 -10.66
C ALA A 18 3.42 -4.77 -9.79
N ILE A 19 3.50 -5.51 -8.68
CA ILE A 19 4.71 -5.55 -7.84
C ILE A 19 5.91 -6.09 -8.63
N VAL A 20 5.75 -7.24 -9.29
CA VAL A 20 6.87 -7.93 -9.98
C VAL A 20 7.32 -7.20 -11.24
N GLU A 21 6.38 -6.73 -12.06
CA GLU A 21 6.67 -6.14 -13.37
C GLU A 21 7.04 -4.67 -13.28
N THR A 22 6.34 -3.90 -12.43
CA THR A 22 6.46 -2.43 -12.39
C THR A 22 7.01 -1.90 -11.08
N GLY A 23 7.27 -2.77 -10.09
CA GLY A 23 7.77 -2.37 -8.78
C GLY A 23 6.75 -1.58 -7.98
N ASP A 24 5.45 -1.87 -8.12
CA ASP A 24 4.41 -1.14 -7.43
C ASP A 24 4.60 -1.15 -5.90
N ASP A 25 4.62 0.04 -5.31
CA ASP A 25 5.04 0.27 -3.93
C ASP A 25 3.86 0.57 -3.01
N GLN A 26 2.62 0.47 -3.49
CA GLN A 26 1.43 0.87 -2.72
C GLN A 26 0.59 -0.32 -2.23
N VAL A 27 -0.03 -0.13 -1.07
CA VAL A 27 -0.88 -1.10 -0.39
C VAL A 27 -2.09 -0.43 0.25
N GLY A 28 -3.22 -1.11 0.32
CA GLY A 28 -4.47 -0.62 0.88
C GLY A 28 -5.54 -1.72 0.87
N GLY A 29 -6.80 -1.35 1.08
CA GLY A 29 -7.93 -2.27 1.01
C GLY A 29 -7.95 -3.26 2.17
N PHE A 30 -8.50 -4.46 1.97
CA PHE A 30 -8.59 -5.45 3.03
C PHE A 30 -7.23 -6.03 3.43
N VAL A 31 -6.96 -6.04 4.73
CA VAL A 31 -5.77 -6.62 5.38
C VAL A 31 -6.19 -7.38 6.63
N THR A 32 -5.42 -8.38 7.02
CA THR A 32 -5.64 -9.18 8.24
C THR A 32 -4.42 -9.21 9.13
N ASP A 33 -4.55 -9.63 10.38
CA ASP A 33 -3.39 -9.91 11.23
C ASP A 33 -2.64 -11.13 10.68
N ALA A 34 -1.36 -10.96 10.36
CA ALA A 34 -0.52 -11.99 9.79
C ALA A 34 -0.30 -13.18 10.74
N VAL A 35 -0.29 -12.94 12.06
CA VAL A 35 -0.08 -13.98 13.07
C VAL A 35 -1.29 -14.91 13.11
N THR A 36 -2.50 -14.34 13.19
CA THR A 36 -3.73 -15.14 13.27
C THR A 36 -4.02 -15.95 12.00
N VAL A 37 -3.55 -15.51 10.83
CA VAL A 37 -3.73 -16.25 9.56
C VAL A 37 -2.56 -17.18 9.21
N ALA A 38 -1.54 -17.30 10.06
CA ALA A 38 -0.36 -18.11 9.77
C ALA A 38 -0.68 -19.60 9.51
N ASP A 39 -1.74 -20.10 10.14
CA ASP A 39 -2.21 -21.49 10.01
C ASP A 39 -3.04 -21.75 8.73
N LEU A 40 -3.42 -20.71 7.99
CA LEU A 40 -4.04 -20.83 6.67
C LEU A 40 -2.95 -21.07 5.62
N ARG A 41 -2.37 -22.27 5.65
CA ARG A 41 -1.11 -22.58 4.94
C ARG A 41 -1.27 -22.89 3.47
N THR A 42 -2.48 -23.23 3.01
CA THR A 42 -2.74 -23.58 1.60
C THR A 42 -3.59 -22.51 0.89
N PRO A 43 -3.46 -22.39 -0.45
CA PRO A 43 -4.34 -21.59 -1.28
C PRO A 43 -5.82 -21.78 -0.99
N GLN A 44 -6.27 -23.04 -0.88
CA GLN A 44 -7.69 -23.35 -0.64
C GLN A 44 -8.16 -22.82 0.72
N GLN A 45 -7.38 -23.04 1.78
CA GLN A 45 -7.72 -22.54 3.12
C GLN A 45 -7.78 -21.01 3.15
N LEU A 46 -6.79 -20.34 2.57
CA LEU A 46 -6.72 -18.90 2.57
C LEU A 46 -7.85 -18.27 1.73
N LEU A 47 -8.09 -18.76 0.51
CA LEU A 47 -9.16 -18.23 -0.34
C LEU A 47 -10.55 -18.47 0.25
N ALA A 48 -10.80 -19.65 0.83
CA ALA A 48 -12.07 -19.94 1.50
C ALA A 48 -12.33 -18.99 2.67
N ALA A 49 -11.30 -18.65 3.45
CA ALA A 49 -11.40 -17.68 4.54
C ALA A 49 -11.73 -16.25 4.04
N TYR A 50 -11.30 -15.90 2.82
CA TYR A 50 -11.67 -14.66 2.14
C TYR A 50 -13.02 -14.75 1.39
N GLY A 51 -13.69 -15.90 1.42
CA GLY A 51 -14.93 -16.14 0.68
C GLY A 51 -14.76 -16.21 -0.83
N VAL A 52 -13.54 -16.50 -1.30
CA VAL A 52 -13.20 -16.66 -2.71
C VAL A 52 -13.17 -18.15 -3.03
N GLU A 53 -13.91 -18.57 -4.05
CA GLU A 53 -13.90 -19.95 -4.52
C GLU A 53 -12.69 -20.21 -5.41
N GLY A 54 -12.06 -21.37 -5.23
CA GLY A 54 -10.94 -21.83 -6.05
C GLY A 54 -9.88 -22.57 -5.27
N ALA A 55 -9.07 -23.33 -5.99
CA ALA A 55 -7.91 -24.05 -5.45
C ALA A 55 -6.73 -23.95 -6.43
N PRO A 56 -6.18 -22.74 -6.66
CA PRO A 56 -5.03 -22.58 -7.53
C PRO A 56 -3.80 -23.28 -6.92
N GLN A 57 -2.79 -23.54 -7.74
CA GLN A 57 -1.53 -24.14 -7.29
C GLN A 57 -0.79 -23.26 -6.27
N PHE A 58 -1.02 -21.94 -6.31
CA PHE A 58 -0.47 -21.00 -5.35
C PHE A 58 -1.36 -19.76 -5.18
N VAL A 59 -1.15 -19.06 -4.08
CA VAL A 59 -1.62 -17.69 -3.84
C VAL A 59 -0.45 -16.85 -3.36
N ASP A 60 -0.51 -15.55 -3.64
CA ASP A 60 0.51 -14.61 -3.23
C ASP A 60 -0.03 -13.66 -2.16
N VAL A 61 0.80 -13.34 -1.18
CA VAL A 61 0.47 -12.40 -0.10
C VAL A 61 1.64 -11.48 0.16
N VAL A 62 1.38 -10.30 0.72
CA VAL A 62 2.43 -9.47 1.34
C VAL A 62 2.23 -9.44 2.84
N ARG A 63 3.31 -9.63 3.59
CA ARG A 63 3.36 -9.43 5.05
C ARG A 63 4.20 -8.21 5.36
N PHE A 64 3.68 -7.32 6.21
CA PHE A 64 4.31 -6.03 6.48
C PHE A 64 3.89 -5.48 7.83
N GLU A 65 4.77 -4.73 8.50
CA GLU A 65 4.37 -3.95 9.68
C GLU A 65 3.29 -2.93 9.29
N GLN A 66 2.33 -2.64 10.16
CA GLN A 66 1.37 -1.56 9.90
C GLN A 66 2.11 -0.24 9.60
N PRO A 67 1.87 0.41 8.43
CA PRO A 67 2.46 1.71 8.15
C PRO A 67 2.00 2.74 9.19
N ARG A 68 2.95 3.49 9.78
CA ARG A 68 2.69 4.35 10.96
C ARG A 68 1.59 5.41 10.76
N LEU A 69 1.38 5.86 9.52
CA LEU A 69 0.39 6.88 9.16
C LEU A 69 -0.85 6.29 8.47
N ALA A 70 -0.89 4.97 8.24
CA ALA A 70 -2.07 4.31 7.69
C ALA A 70 -3.15 4.10 8.76
N SER A 71 -4.38 4.45 8.41
CA SER A 71 -5.55 4.15 9.22
C SER A 71 -6.09 2.75 8.94
N LEU A 72 -6.53 2.06 9.98
CA LEU A 72 -7.28 0.81 9.92
C LEU A 72 -8.72 1.06 10.36
N ARG A 73 -9.69 0.66 9.55
CA ARG A 73 -11.12 0.79 9.85
C ARG A 73 -11.80 -0.56 9.77
N PRO A 74 -12.88 -0.80 10.54
CA PRO A 74 -13.75 -1.94 10.28
C PRO A 74 -14.23 -1.95 8.82
N PRO A 75 -14.33 -3.12 8.17
CA PRO A 75 -14.97 -3.27 6.88
C PRO A 75 -16.41 -2.75 6.89
N SER A 76 -16.86 -2.23 5.74
CA SER A 76 -18.27 -1.86 5.54
C SER A 76 -19.16 -3.11 5.59
N ASP A 77 -20.35 -2.95 6.18
CA ASP A 77 -21.41 -3.96 6.22
C ASP A 77 -22.42 -3.81 5.07
N ALA A 78 -22.25 -2.79 4.23
CA ALA A 78 -23.12 -2.56 3.08
C ALA A 78 -23.11 -3.77 2.13
N PRO A 79 -24.27 -4.16 1.56
CA PRO A 79 -24.32 -5.21 0.54
C PRO A 79 -23.45 -4.86 -0.67
N ARG A 80 -22.61 -5.81 -1.10
CA ARG A 80 -21.69 -5.69 -2.26
C ARG A 80 -21.66 -6.97 -3.08
N PRO A 81 -21.27 -6.90 -4.37
CA PRO A 81 -21.17 -8.08 -5.24
C PRO A 81 -19.92 -8.95 -4.99
N TRP A 82 -19.04 -8.54 -4.07
CA TRP A 82 -17.88 -9.32 -3.60
C TRP A 82 -18.07 -9.73 -2.13
N PRO A 83 -17.27 -10.70 -1.64
CA PRO A 83 -17.25 -11.05 -0.22
C PRO A 83 -17.00 -9.83 0.67
N THR A 84 -17.95 -9.55 1.56
CA THR A 84 -17.79 -8.58 2.66
C THR A 84 -17.48 -9.29 3.96
N PHE A 85 -17.01 -8.52 4.94
CA PHE A 85 -16.57 -8.98 6.26
C PHE A 85 -17.34 -8.22 7.34
N SER A 86 -18.67 -8.33 7.33
CA SER A 86 -19.57 -7.54 8.18
C SER A 86 -19.38 -7.78 9.68
N ASN A 87 -18.88 -8.95 10.08
CA ASN A 87 -18.49 -9.24 11.46
C ASN A 87 -17.07 -8.75 11.81
N GLY A 88 -16.31 -8.23 10.84
CA GLY A 88 -14.92 -7.79 11.01
C GLY A 88 -13.90 -8.93 11.04
N PHE A 89 -14.26 -10.15 10.64
CA PHE A 89 -13.38 -11.32 10.65
C PHE A 89 -13.40 -12.06 9.32
N LEU A 90 -12.36 -12.85 9.07
CA LEU A 90 -12.38 -13.84 8.00
C LEU A 90 -13.48 -14.89 8.24
N ARG A 91 -13.86 -15.59 7.17
CA ARG A 91 -14.86 -16.66 7.20
C ARG A 91 -14.25 -17.98 7.69
N GLY A 92 -15.11 -18.90 8.07
CA GLY A 92 -14.73 -20.22 8.58
C GLY A 92 -14.18 -20.14 10.01
N ASP A 93 -13.26 -21.02 10.35
CA ASP A 93 -12.71 -21.12 11.71
C ASP A 93 -11.61 -20.08 12.01
N SER A 94 -11.20 -19.29 11.01
CA SER A 94 -10.23 -18.23 11.20
C SER A 94 -10.88 -17.02 11.87
N LEU A 95 -10.63 -16.83 13.17
CA LEU A 95 -10.99 -15.62 13.91
C LEU A 95 -10.06 -14.43 13.60
N ALA A 96 -9.42 -14.43 12.42
CA ALA A 96 -8.53 -13.36 12.01
C ALA A 96 -9.33 -12.10 11.72
N ARG A 97 -9.00 -11.01 12.43
CA ARG A 97 -9.62 -9.72 12.21
C ARG A 97 -9.25 -9.18 10.83
N VAL A 98 -10.24 -8.60 10.16
CA VAL A 98 -10.11 -7.93 8.88
C VAL A 98 -10.27 -6.43 9.10
N TRP A 99 -9.43 -5.64 8.45
CA TRP A 99 -9.56 -4.18 8.39
C TRP A 99 -9.57 -3.72 6.94
N THR A 100 -10.22 -2.59 6.70
CA THR A 100 -9.96 -1.76 5.52
C THR A 100 -8.84 -0.79 5.88
N MET A 101 -7.69 -0.91 5.22
CA MET A 101 -6.55 -0.03 5.39
C MET A 101 -6.57 1.10 4.34
N SER A 102 -6.32 2.33 4.78
CA SER A 102 -6.10 3.45 3.85
C SER A 102 -4.87 3.21 2.98
N ARG A 103 -4.90 3.70 1.74
CA ARG A 103 -3.76 3.62 0.80
C ARG A 103 -2.48 4.19 1.43
N ALA A 104 -1.42 3.40 1.43
CA ALA A 104 -0.10 3.75 1.93
C ALA A 104 0.98 3.12 1.03
N ARG A 105 2.24 3.52 1.24
CA ARG A 105 3.38 2.80 0.67
C ARG A 105 3.71 1.60 1.55
N TYR A 106 4.15 0.49 0.97
CA TYR A 106 4.73 -0.62 1.73
C TYR A 106 5.89 -0.12 2.60
N PRO A 107 5.93 -0.46 3.90
CA PRO A 107 7.06 -0.09 4.73
C PRO A 107 8.29 -0.93 4.39
N TYR A 108 9.46 -0.38 4.70
CA TYR A 108 10.73 -1.11 4.63
C TYR A 108 10.62 -2.47 5.34
N GLY A 109 11.15 -3.52 4.71
CA GLY A 109 11.13 -4.89 5.23
C GLY A 109 9.85 -5.67 4.93
N SER A 110 8.88 -5.09 4.20
CA SER A 110 7.71 -5.83 3.71
C SER A 110 8.15 -7.03 2.86
N GLU A 111 7.49 -8.17 3.02
CA GLU A 111 7.86 -9.42 2.37
C GLU A 111 6.76 -9.91 1.45
N TYR A 112 7.09 -10.18 0.19
CA TYR A 112 6.22 -10.87 -0.76
C TYR A 112 6.39 -12.38 -0.56
N TRP A 113 5.30 -13.06 -0.26
CA TRP A 113 5.25 -14.50 -0.05
C TRP A 113 4.40 -15.20 -1.11
N ARG A 114 4.81 -16.41 -1.49
CA ARG A 114 4.00 -17.36 -2.25
C ARG A 114 3.69 -18.57 -1.39
N LEU A 115 2.41 -18.90 -1.26
CA LEU A 115 1.90 -20.08 -0.57
C LEU A 115 1.46 -21.11 -1.61
N ARG A 116 1.93 -22.35 -1.49
CA ARG A 116 1.62 -23.43 -2.43
C ARG A 116 0.63 -24.44 -1.85
N SER A 117 0.05 -25.26 -2.73
CA SER A 117 -0.94 -26.29 -2.38
C SER A 117 -0.44 -27.34 -1.39
N ASP A 118 0.87 -27.56 -1.28
CA ASP A 118 1.51 -28.47 -0.32
C ASP A 118 1.79 -27.81 1.05
N GLY A 119 1.45 -26.53 1.21
CA GLY A 119 1.70 -25.76 2.43
C GLY A 119 3.09 -25.14 2.53
N GLU A 120 3.93 -25.24 1.48
CA GLU A 120 5.16 -24.47 1.36
C GLU A 120 4.84 -22.97 1.31
N GLN A 121 5.58 -22.17 2.09
CA GLN A 121 5.54 -20.72 2.02
C GLN A 121 6.94 -20.20 1.74
N LYS A 122 7.09 -19.43 0.66
CA LYS A 122 8.39 -18.91 0.22
C LYS A 122 8.36 -17.41 0.03
N VAL A 123 9.32 -16.70 0.64
CA VAL A 123 9.59 -15.29 0.33
C VAL A 123 10.17 -15.20 -1.08
N LEU A 124 9.51 -14.44 -1.96
CA LEU A 124 9.97 -14.19 -3.33
C LEU A 124 10.69 -12.84 -3.46
N SER A 125 10.31 -11.86 -2.63
CA SER A 125 10.84 -10.51 -2.67
C SER A 125 10.73 -9.84 -1.30
N ARG A 126 11.53 -8.79 -1.10
CA ARG A 126 11.46 -7.87 0.04
C ARG A 126 11.47 -6.43 -0.46
N TYR A 127 10.71 -5.57 0.20
CA TYR A 127 10.70 -4.14 -0.08
C TYR A 127 11.81 -3.44 0.70
N GLU A 128 12.83 -2.93 0.01
CA GLU A 128 14.05 -2.36 0.59
C GLU A 128 14.00 -0.83 0.70
N GLY A 129 12.79 -0.31 0.88
CA GLY A 129 12.52 1.13 1.02
C GLY A 129 12.48 1.87 -0.30
N VAL A 130 12.11 3.15 -0.24
CA VAL A 130 11.79 3.99 -1.39
C VAL A 130 12.92 4.07 -2.42
N ALA A 131 14.17 4.19 -1.97
CA ALA A 131 15.33 4.26 -2.87
C ALA A 131 15.57 2.97 -3.66
N ARG A 132 15.13 1.82 -3.13
CA ARG A 132 15.46 0.50 -3.68
C ARG A 132 14.26 -0.23 -4.31
N GLY A 133 13.07 -0.06 -3.75
CA GLY A 133 11.85 -0.76 -4.14
C GLY A 133 11.89 -2.23 -3.77
N TRP A 134 11.09 -3.03 -4.48
CA TRP A 134 11.05 -4.48 -4.35
C TRP A 134 12.29 -5.15 -4.97
N LEU A 135 12.93 -6.04 -4.21
CA LEU A 135 13.99 -6.90 -4.74
C LEU A 135 13.45 -7.81 -5.85
N ASN A 136 14.22 -8.01 -6.91
CA ASN A 136 13.84 -8.83 -8.07
C ASN A 136 12.62 -8.34 -8.87
N ALA A 137 12.05 -7.17 -8.57
CA ALA A 137 11.12 -6.53 -9.49
C ALA A 137 11.87 -6.13 -10.76
N LYS A 138 11.22 -6.27 -11.93
CA LYS A 138 11.83 -5.94 -13.23
C LYS A 138 12.09 -4.45 -13.38
N GLN A 139 11.33 -3.63 -12.67
CA GLN A 139 11.43 -2.18 -12.68
C GLN A 139 11.40 -1.66 -11.25
N TRP A 140 12.07 -0.53 -11.05
CA TRP A 140 11.85 0.31 -9.89
C TRP A 140 10.88 1.42 -10.25
N ARG A 141 9.86 1.59 -9.43
CA ARG A 141 8.85 2.65 -9.57
C ARG A 141 9.37 3.90 -8.85
N PRO A 142 9.64 5.02 -9.53
CA PRO A 142 9.95 6.26 -8.85
C PRO A 142 8.84 6.65 -7.87
N PRO A 143 9.18 7.10 -6.66
CA PRO A 143 8.18 7.44 -5.66
C PRO A 143 7.36 8.66 -6.08
N SER A 144 6.09 8.65 -5.69
CA SER A 144 5.23 9.83 -5.75
C SER A 144 5.07 10.44 -4.35
N PRO A 145 5.06 11.78 -4.21
CA PRO A 145 4.77 12.41 -2.92
C PRO A 145 3.27 12.33 -2.54
N MET A 146 2.43 11.77 -3.43
CA MET A 146 0.98 11.63 -3.23
C MET A 146 0.62 10.46 -2.28
N VAL A 147 1.53 9.49 -2.12
CA VAL A 147 1.34 8.31 -1.27
C VAL A 147 2.65 7.93 -0.58
N GLY A 148 2.57 7.67 0.72
CA GLY A 148 3.68 7.19 1.53
C GLY A 148 4.30 8.25 2.42
N THR A 149 5.22 7.79 3.25
CA THR A 149 5.87 8.62 4.27
C THR A 149 6.88 9.57 3.66
N LEU A 150 6.86 10.79 4.17
CA LEU A 150 7.81 11.86 3.92
C LEU A 150 8.46 12.25 5.25
N ALA A 151 9.65 12.84 5.16
CA ALA A 151 10.35 13.38 6.32
C ALA A 151 10.89 14.77 6.02
N ARG A 152 10.80 15.68 7.00
CA ARG A 152 11.56 16.93 7.01
C ARG A 152 12.81 16.73 7.85
N TRP A 153 13.97 16.94 7.24
CA TRP A 153 15.27 16.88 7.90
C TRP A 153 16.11 18.09 7.49
N ARG A 154 16.62 18.85 8.47
CA ARG A 154 17.38 20.09 8.25
C ARG A 154 16.68 21.07 7.29
N GLY A 155 15.36 21.22 7.45
CA GLY A 155 14.53 22.14 6.64
C GLY A 155 14.25 21.68 5.21
N ARG A 156 14.63 20.46 4.82
CA ARG A 156 14.37 19.89 3.50
C ARG A 156 13.49 18.66 3.59
N GLU A 157 12.70 18.42 2.55
CA GLU A 157 11.80 17.28 2.47
C GLU A 157 12.39 16.14 1.65
N PHE A 158 12.16 14.92 2.12
CA PHE A 158 12.63 13.69 1.53
C PHE A 158 11.52 12.66 1.53
N PHE A 159 11.58 11.71 0.59
CA PHE A 159 10.84 10.46 0.78
C PHE A 159 11.48 9.69 1.92
N ALA A 160 10.68 8.97 2.70
CA ALA A 160 11.16 8.36 3.92
C ALA A 160 10.59 6.97 4.15
N ASP A 161 11.39 6.11 4.76
CA ASP A 161 10.95 4.91 5.44
C ASP A 161 11.44 4.96 6.89
N VAL A 162 10.52 4.76 7.84
CA VAL A 162 10.88 4.73 9.26
C VAL A 162 11.23 3.30 9.66
N VAL A 163 12.50 3.07 10.00
CA VAL A 163 13.03 1.76 10.38
C VAL A 163 13.51 1.83 11.83
N GLN A 164 12.73 1.26 12.74
CA GLN A 164 12.94 1.36 14.19
C GLN A 164 13.11 2.84 14.62
N GLU A 165 14.29 3.21 15.13
CA GLU A 165 14.68 4.55 15.59
C GLU A 165 15.46 5.36 14.54
N SER A 166 15.49 4.88 13.30
CA SER A 166 16.12 5.54 12.17
C SER A 166 15.13 5.83 11.05
N VAL A 167 15.49 6.76 10.18
CA VAL A 167 14.72 7.13 9.00
C VAL A 167 15.64 7.02 7.80
N GLN A 168 15.27 6.16 6.86
CA GLN A 168 15.92 6.08 5.56
C GLN A 168 15.35 7.19 4.68
N LEU A 169 16.11 8.27 4.52
CA LEU A 169 15.78 9.35 3.60
C LEU A 169 16.14 8.93 2.18
N THR A 170 15.30 9.33 1.23
CA THR A 170 15.54 9.17 -0.21
C THR A 170 15.37 10.51 -0.92
N ALA A 171 16.38 10.90 -1.68
CA ALA A 171 16.38 12.09 -2.52
C ALA A 171 16.47 11.68 -4.00
N ILE A 172 15.65 12.31 -4.84
CA ILE A 172 15.67 12.15 -6.30
C ILE A 172 16.27 13.43 -6.89
N ASN A 173 17.59 13.43 -7.15
CA ASN A 173 18.35 14.59 -7.60
C ASN A 173 19.47 14.13 -8.53
N ASP A 174 19.83 14.98 -9.50
CA ASP A 174 20.93 14.72 -10.42
C ASP A 174 22.28 14.60 -9.70
N GLU A 175 22.49 15.40 -8.64
CA GLU A 175 23.70 15.40 -7.82
C GLU A 175 23.44 14.93 -6.38
N GLY A 176 24.49 14.34 -5.80
CA GLY A 176 24.47 13.85 -4.42
C GLY A 176 24.43 14.96 -3.40
N LEU A 177 23.75 14.69 -2.28
CA LEU A 177 23.71 15.58 -1.13
C LEU A 177 24.77 15.15 -0.09
N PRO A 178 25.36 16.09 0.67
CA PRO A 178 26.29 15.73 1.74
C PRO A 178 25.68 14.72 2.73
N GLY A 179 26.40 13.61 2.95
CA GLY A 179 25.96 12.52 3.82
C GLY A 179 25.02 11.50 3.16
N PHE A 180 24.64 11.69 1.90
CA PHE A 180 23.88 10.71 1.13
C PHE A 180 24.81 9.82 0.29
N GLN A 181 24.42 8.56 0.14
CA GLN A 181 25.09 7.59 -0.70
C GLN A 181 24.28 7.33 -1.97
N PRO A 182 24.93 7.15 -3.13
CA PRO A 182 24.22 6.80 -4.36
C PRO A 182 23.64 5.40 -4.25
N VAL A 183 22.38 5.24 -4.67
CA VAL A 183 21.69 3.93 -4.72
C VAL A 183 21.51 3.47 -6.17
N ARG A 184 21.15 4.40 -7.05
CA ARG A 184 20.95 4.21 -8.50
C ARG A 184 21.04 5.60 -9.18
N PRO A 185 21.05 5.71 -10.52
CA PRO A 185 21.10 7.01 -11.20
C PRO A 185 20.04 7.97 -10.67
N ASN A 186 20.49 9.17 -10.28
CA ASN A 186 19.68 10.26 -9.73
C ASN A 186 18.93 9.93 -8.42
N VAL A 187 19.31 8.87 -7.70
CA VAL A 187 18.68 8.47 -6.43
C VAL A 187 19.72 8.25 -5.36
N TRP A 188 19.51 8.93 -4.25
CA TRP A 188 20.45 9.01 -3.15
C TRP A 188 19.73 8.67 -1.85
N SER A 189 20.43 8.02 -0.92
CA SER A 189 19.86 7.66 0.38
C SER A 189 20.78 8.00 1.55
N ALA A 190 20.19 8.38 2.67
CA ALA A 190 20.88 8.58 3.94
C ALA A 190 20.05 8.00 5.08
N SER A 191 20.71 7.50 6.11
CA SER A 191 20.08 7.07 7.36
C SER A 191 20.30 8.15 8.42
N VAL A 192 19.22 8.63 9.02
CA VAL A 192 19.27 9.65 10.08
C VAL A 192 18.46 9.21 11.30
N PRO A 193 18.73 9.73 12.51
CA PRO A 193 17.91 9.45 13.68
C PRO A 193 16.47 9.92 13.50
N LEU A 194 15.49 9.14 13.97
CA LEU A 194 14.08 9.52 13.95
C LEU A 194 13.82 10.82 14.74
N THR A 195 14.55 11.02 15.84
CA THR A 195 14.46 12.21 16.70
C THR A 195 14.85 13.50 16.01
N ASP A 196 15.60 13.43 14.90
CA ASP A 196 16.08 14.58 14.15
C ASP A 196 15.14 14.94 12.97
N THR A 197 14.00 14.23 12.86
CA THR A 197 13.10 14.32 11.69
C THR A 197 11.66 14.58 12.09
N GLU A 198 10.97 15.38 11.28
CA GLU A 198 9.52 15.48 11.32
C GLU A 198 8.94 14.49 10.31
N ILE A 199 8.21 13.49 10.77
CA ILE A 199 7.61 12.46 9.91
C ILE A 199 6.17 12.81 9.59
N PHE A 200 5.80 12.75 8.32
CA PHE A 200 4.44 13.07 7.87
C PHE A 200 4.07 12.35 6.58
N GLU A 201 2.81 12.43 6.18
CA GLU A 201 2.32 12.08 4.85
C GLU A 201 1.46 13.21 4.31
N ARG A 202 1.28 13.24 2.98
CA ARG A 202 0.33 14.14 2.32
C ARG A 202 -0.78 13.33 1.69
N VAL A 203 -2.02 13.70 2.01
CA VAL A 203 -3.21 13.12 1.42
C VAL A 203 -3.88 14.19 0.58
N TYR A 204 -3.89 13.98 -0.74
CA TYR A 204 -4.57 14.84 -1.68
C TYR A 204 -5.90 14.21 -2.08
N THR A 205 -6.98 14.95 -1.86
CA THR A 205 -8.34 14.55 -2.22
C THR A 205 -8.91 15.55 -3.21
N ALA A 206 -9.85 15.08 -4.02
CA ALA A 206 -10.57 15.88 -5.00
C ALA A 206 -11.94 15.26 -5.26
N GLU A 207 -12.68 15.85 -6.20
CA GLU A 207 -13.91 15.30 -6.74
C GLU A 207 -13.75 15.07 -8.25
N LEU A 208 -14.20 13.90 -8.71
CA LEU A 208 -14.35 13.57 -10.13
C LEU A 208 -15.83 13.38 -10.43
N ASP A 209 -16.42 14.32 -11.17
CA ASP A 209 -17.86 14.33 -11.49
C ASP A 209 -18.76 14.15 -10.23
N GLY A 210 -18.37 14.81 -9.13
CA GLY A 210 -19.05 14.75 -7.83
C GLY A 210 -18.71 13.54 -6.96
N ILE A 211 -17.83 12.64 -7.42
CA ILE A 211 -17.40 11.45 -6.66
C ILE A 211 -16.10 11.77 -5.90
N PRO A 212 -16.04 11.55 -4.58
CA PRO A 212 -14.82 11.80 -3.81
C PRO A 212 -13.72 10.83 -4.21
N VAL A 213 -12.53 11.36 -4.48
CA VAL A 213 -11.34 10.61 -4.90
C VAL A 213 -10.12 11.04 -4.09
N ARG A 214 -9.15 10.13 -3.95
CA ARG A 214 -7.78 10.43 -3.54
C ARG A 214 -6.87 10.40 -4.77
N ILE A 215 -6.05 11.42 -4.92
CA ILE A 215 -4.98 11.43 -5.93
C ILE A 215 -3.86 10.55 -5.40
N VAL A 216 -3.53 9.48 -6.11
CA VAL A 216 -2.46 8.54 -5.72
C VAL A 216 -1.20 8.71 -6.57
N ARG A 217 -1.32 9.37 -7.72
CA ARG A 217 -0.20 9.79 -8.56
C ARG A 217 -0.62 10.89 -9.53
N THR A 218 0.36 11.69 -9.95
CA THR A 218 0.23 12.62 -11.08
C THR A 218 1.39 12.40 -12.05
N SER A 219 1.11 12.42 -13.36
CA SER A 219 2.12 12.33 -14.42
C SER A 219 1.77 13.30 -15.55
N GLY A 220 2.48 14.44 -15.60
CA GLY A 220 2.16 15.50 -16.55
C GLY A 220 0.71 15.97 -16.40
N ARG A 221 -0.12 15.72 -17.42
CA ARG A 221 -1.54 16.09 -17.44
C ARG A 221 -2.49 15.03 -16.85
N THR A 222 -2.00 13.86 -16.47
CA THR A 222 -2.86 12.80 -15.94
C THR A 222 -2.74 12.67 -14.43
N ALA A 223 -3.83 12.23 -13.80
CA ALA A 223 -3.90 11.82 -12.41
C ALA A 223 -4.40 10.37 -12.33
N GLU A 224 -3.71 9.55 -11.54
CA GLU A 224 -4.19 8.24 -11.10
C GLU A 224 -4.96 8.47 -9.80
N LEU A 225 -6.21 7.98 -9.75
CA LEU A 225 -7.16 8.26 -8.70
C LEU A 225 -7.63 6.96 -8.06
N LEU A 226 -7.75 6.98 -6.74
CA LEU A 226 -8.47 6.00 -5.94
C LEU A 226 -9.84 6.58 -5.58
N LEU A 227 -10.93 5.87 -5.86
CA LEU A 227 -12.25 6.27 -5.37
C LEU A 227 -12.31 6.10 -3.84
N LEU A 228 -12.88 7.08 -3.15
CA LEU A 228 -13.13 7.02 -1.70
C LEU A 228 -14.49 6.39 -1.35
N THR A 229 -15.07 5.69 -2.32
CA THR A 229 -16.30 4.91 -2.20
C THR A 229 -16.08 3.54 -2.85
N ASP A 230 -16.73 2.53 -2.29
CA ASP A 230 -16.75 1.16 -2.80
C ASP A 230 -18.08 0.86 -3.54
N ASP A 231 -18.87 1.88 -3.88
CA ASP A 231 -20.11 1.75 -4.63
C ASP A 231 -19.85 1.48 -6.14
N PRO A 232 -20.29 0.33 -6.69
CA PRO A 232 -20.12 -0.01 -8.10
C PRO A 232 -20.79 0.97 -9.08
N ASP A 233 -21.90 1.59 -8.71
CA ASP A 233 -22.62 2.51 -9.60
C ASP A 233 -21.86 3.84 -9.73
N SER A 234 -21.29 4.31 -8.63
CA SER A 234 -20.35 5.43 -8.62
C SER A 234 -19.11 5.12 -9.47
N ALA A 235 -18.49 3.94 -9.32
CA ALA A 235 -17.36 3.54 -10.15
C ALA A 235 -17.70 3.53 -11.65
N ARG A 236 -18.85 2.96 -12.03
CA ARG A 236 -19.31 2.89 -13.42
C ARG A 236 -19.51 4.27 -14.04
N ARG A 237 -20.02 5.24 -13.28
CA ARG A 237 -20.28 6.63 -13.74
C ARG A 237 -19.01 7.33 -14.22
N VAL A 238 -17.88 7.10 -13.57
CA VAL A 238 -16.59 7.74 -13.91
C VAL A 238 -15.64 6.83 -14.66
N GLY A 239 -16.08 5.62 -15.01
CA GLY A 239 -15.28 4.63 -15.74
C GLY A 239 -14.13 4.03 -14.91
N ALA A 240 -14.28 3.96 -13.59
CA ALA A 240 -13.27 3.36 -12.72
C ALA A 240 -13.31 1.82 -12.79
N GLY A 241 -12.13 1.21 -12.84
CA GLY A 241 -11.96 -0.23 -12.85
C GLY A 241 -11.85 -0.79 -11.44
N LEU A 242 -12.42 -1.97 -11.19
CA LEU A 242 -12.22 -2.71 -9.95
C LEU A 242 -10.80 -3.30 -9.96
N VAL A 243 -9.92 -2.80 -9.10
CA VAL A 243 -8.54 -3.31 -8.99
C VAL A 243 -8.44 -4.45 -7.98
N GLU A 244 -9.30 -4.45 -6.97
CA GLU A 244 -9.53 -5.54 -6.02
C GLU A 244 -10.88 -5.32 -5.31
N SER A 245 -11.36 -6.28 -4.51
CA SER A 245 -12.64 -6.19 -3.80
C SER A 245 -12.78 -4.86 -3.04
N GLY A 246 -13.76 -4.03 -3.46
CA GLY A 246 -14.05 -2.73 -2.86
C GLY A 246 -13.08 -1.60 -3.18
N VAL A 247 -12.13 -1.79 -4.09
CA VAL A 247 -11.14 -0.77 -4.47
C VAL A 247 -11.27 -0.48 -5.96
N TYR A 248 -11.54 0.77 -6.27
CA TYR A 248 -11.71 1.26 -7.63
C TYR A 248 -10.68 2.33 -7.96
N GLU A 249 -10.06 2.20 -9.13
CA GLU A 249 -9.08 3.16 -9.61
C GLU A 249 -9.39 3.60 -11.05
N VAL A 250 -8.98 4.82 -11.37
CA VAL A 250 -9.15 5.42 -12.71
C VAL A 250 -8.01 6.38 -13.01
N VAL A 251 -7.66 6.49 -14.29
CA VAL A 251 -6.73 7.50 -14.80
C VAL A 251 -7.51 8.53 -15.59
N VAL A 252 -7.35 9.82 -15.25
CA VAL A 252 -8.05 10.93 -15.92
C VAL A 252 -7.10 12.07 -16.22
N ASP A 253 -7.53 13.01 -17.08
CA ASP A 253 -6.89 14.33 -17.17
C ASP A 253 -7.14 15.10 -15.86
N SER A 254 -6.06 15.63 -15.26
CA SER A 254 -6.10 16.36 -14.01
C SER A 254 -7.02 17.59 -14.05
N ALA A 255 -7.28 18.16 -15.23
CA ALA A 255 -8.21 19.28 -15.40
C ALA A 255 -9.67 18.92 -15.12
N ARG A 256 -10.02 17.63 -15.05
CA ARG A 256 -11.36 17.16 -14.65
C ARG A 256 -11.59 17.20 -13.13
N LEU A 257 -10.53 17.38 -12.35
CA LEU A 257 -10.63 17.36 -10.89
C LEU A 257 -11.16 18.69 -10.37
N ALA A 258 -12.18 18.60 -9.52
CA ALA A 258 -12.71 19.73 -8.77
C ALA A 258 -12.33 19.63 -7.29
N ASN A 259 -12.40 20.76 -6.58
CA ASN A 259 -12.30 20.80 -5.12
C ASN A 259 -11.03 20.13 -4.54
N THR A 260 -9.90 20.23 -5.25
CA THR A 260 -8.64 19.64 -4.81
C THR A 260 -8.16 20.22 -3.49
N ARG A 261 -7.87 19.35 -2.52
CA ARG A 261 -7.40 19.69 -1.17
C ARG A 261 -6.24 18.79 -0.77
N GLY A 262 -5.24 19.35 -0.11
CA GLY A 262 -4.14 18.61 0.50
C GLY A 262 -4.18 18.74 2.02
N VAL A 263 -3.99 17.63 2.72
CA VAL A 263 -3.81 17.59 4.19
C VAL A 263 -2.47 16.94 4.49
N GLU A 264 -1.73 17.55 5.42
CA GLU A 264 -0.50 16.97 5.98
C GLU A 264 -0.86 16.29 7.31
N ASN A 265 -0.66 14.96 7.39
CA ASN A 265 -0.83 14.19 8.61
C ASN A 265 0.55 13.93 9.21
N GLN A 266 0.81 14.48 10.39
CA GLN A 266 2.08 14.27 11.08
C GLN A 266 2.02 13.03 11.97
N LEU A 267 3.13 12.31 12.06
CA LEU A 267 3.29 11.25 13.04
C LEU A 267 3.37 11.91 14.41
N ALA A 268 2.38 11.68 15.27
CA ALA A 268 2.43 12.14 16.64
C ALA A 268 3.67 11.54 17.35
N GLY A 269 4.41 12.40 18.06
CA GLY A 269 5.56 12.01 18.88
C GLY A 269 5.19 11.19 20.10
#